data_AF-A0A7X8WEX1-F1
#
_entry.id   AF-A0A7X8WEX1-F1
#
_cell.length_a   1.000
_cell.length_b   1.000
_cell.length_c   1.000
_cell.angle_alpha   90.00
_cell.angle_beta   90.00
_cell.angle_gamma   90.00
#
_symmetry.space_group_name_H-M   'P 1'
#
loop_
_entity.id
_entity.type
_entity.pdbx_description
1 polymer ?
#
loop_
_entity_poly.entity_id
_entity_poly.type
_entity_poly.pdbx_seq_one_letter_code
_entity_poly.pdbx_strand_id
1 'polypeptide(L)'
;MSILDDHLASGAVCVFPSEAARRSHLIEHALKSEDGVVAGDSALSFDTFRASFLPTRPDRIPTTPLIRFIFAYEFIEDGNPISSFYNPKFPESKQQVLGVIASMLPSLGEVLTSEVKAHMPGALFLQLQTVHAAYREFLDRNGLFEPRYDPVAVPSGWDTDREVRILYSDLVPEAAVLHEELGGPEWLKLIPTPRTDAPTIDVYANHLQEIRSTLRRIRDLLEQGVATHEIMICLANGDELLATLEDEAFFYGIPLSVRQGRSPLEYPAGRFFTLLDEVHGDHFSLRSLKNLLLEPAIPWKEKERIRKFVRLDLGDSILYGSKDRPDYFESRLRDLSLRRSYSTFRDSLSAIVRATSVADLVRSLSFFRDAFWEESE
;
A
#
# COMPACT_ATOMS: atom_id res chain seq x y z
N MET A 1 21.94 -21.39 -20.60
CA MET A 1 20.92 -20.61 -21.33
C MET A 1 19.83 -20.30 -20.33
N SER A 2 19.49 -19.02 -20.17
CA SER A 2 18.39 -18.62 -19.31
C SER A 2 17.09 -19.08 -19.96
N ILE A 3 16.09 -19.47 -19.17
CA ILE A 3 14.74 -19.81 -19.68
C ILE A 3 14.16 -18.67 -20.54
N LEU A 4 14.66 -17.45 -20.30
CA LEU A 4 14.36 -16.27 -21.09
C LEU A 4 14.81 -16.36 -22.54
N ASP A 5 16.03 -16.86 -22.77
CA ASP A 5 16.68 -16.84 -24.07
C ASP A 5 15.94 -17.78 -25.02
N ASP A 6 15.52 -18.95 -24.50
CA ASP A 6 14.73 -19.93 -25.23
C ASP A 6 13.34 -19.40 -25.63
N HIS A 7 12.73 -18.57 -24.77
CA HIS A 7 11.38 -18.07 -25.01
C HIS A 7 11.37 -16.79 -25.86
N LEU A 8 12.29 -15.87 -25.64
CA LEU A 8 12.42 -14.65 -26.45
C LEU A 8 12.90 -14.95 -27.87
N ALA A 9 13.81 -15.92 -28.06
CA ALA A 9 14.26 -16.33 -29.40
C ALA A 9 13.13 -16.89 -30.29
N SER A 10 12.03 -17.36 -29.69
CA SER A 10 10.87 -17.86 -30.43
C SER A 10 9.89 -16.78 -30.91
N GLY A 11 10.15 -15.50 -30.64
CA GLY A 11 9.29 -14.38 -31.02
C GLY A 11 8.02 -14.20 -30.16
N ALA A 12 7.87 -15.01 -29.11
CA ALA A 12 6.74 -14.93 -28.17
C ALA A 12 6.87 -13.74 -27.22
N VAL A 13 5.73 -13.22 -26.75
CA VAL A 13 5.69 -12.27 -25.62
C VAL A 13 5.86 -13.05 -24.32
N CYS A 14 6.87 -12.68 -23.53
CA CYS A 14 7.10 -13.26 -22.22
C CYS A 14 6.44 -12.40 -21.14
N VAL A 15 5.62 -13.02 -20.30
CA VAL A 15 4.94 -12.38 -19.17
C VAL A 15 5.51 -12.94 -17.87
N PHE A 16 6.05 -12.07 -17.02
CA PHE A 16 6.68 -12.44 -15.74
C PHE A 16 5.72 -12.24 -14.57
N PRO A 17 5.91 -12.97 -13.45
CA PRO A 17 5.06 -12.85 -12.27
C PRO A 17 4.94 -11.44 -11.71
N SER A 18 6.02 -10.66 -11.81
CA SER A 18 6.07 -9.29 -11.29
C SER A 18 6.99 -8.41 -12.13
N GLU A 19 6.87 -7.10 -11.95
CA GLU A 19 7.80 -6.12 -12.55
C GLU A 19 9.23 -6.31 -12.07
N ALA A 20 9.43 -6.74 -10.82
CA ALA A 20 10.75 -7.04 -10.29
C ALA A 20 11.39 -8.24 -11.01
N ALA A 21 10.63 -9.33 -11.20
CA ALA A 21 11.09 -10.51 -11.93
C ALA A 21 11.42 -10.16 -13.38
N ARG A 22 10.54 -9.42 -14.06
CA ARG A 22 10.75 -8.93 -15.43
C ARG A 22 12.06 -8.16 -15.57
N ARG A 23 12.32 -7.19 -14.69
CA ARG A 23 13.53 -6.37 -14.74
C ARG A 23 14.78 -7.18 -14.46
N SER A 24 14.74 -8.12 -13.50
CA SER A 24 15.87 -8.98 -13.18
C SER A 24 16.30 -9.80 -14.39
N HIS A 25 15.35 -10.46 -15.06
CA HIS A 25 15.64 -11.26 -16.24
C HIS A 25 16.08 -10.43 -17.44
N LEU A 26 15.50 -9.24 -17.65
CA LEU A 26 15.96 -8.35 -18.73
C LEU A 26 17.38 -7.86 -18.52
N ILE A 27 17.79 -7.59 -17.27
CA ILE A 27 19.18 -7.25 -16.94
C ILE A 27 20.09 -8.44 -17.23
N GLU A 28 19.71 -9.64 -16.79
CA GLU A 28 20.48 -10.86 -17.07
C GLU A 28 20.68 -11.07 -18.57
N HIS A 29 19.61 -10.96 -19.36
CA HIS A 29 19.67 -11.09 -20.81
C HIS A 29 20.55 -10.03 -21.45
N ALA A 30 20.41 -8.75 -21.06
CA ALA A 30 21.24 -7.67 -21.58
C ALA A 30 22.74 -7.84 -21.25
N LEU A 31 23.07 -8.52 -20.14
CA LEU A 31 24.45 -8.78 -19.74
C LEU A 31 25.04 -10.04 -20.38
N LYS A 32 24.22 -11.05 -20.70
CA LYS A 32 24.69 -12.40 -21.09
C LYS A 32 24.38 -12.77 -22.54
N SER A 33 23.41 -12.15 -23.20
CA SER A 33 23.01 -12.52 -24.58
C SER A 33 23.86 -11.80 -25.63
N GLU A 34 24.04 -12.42 -26.79
CA GLU A 34 24.75 -11.82 -27.93
C GLU A 34 23.91 -10.70 -28.59
N ASP A 35 22.58 -10.80 -28.54
CA ASP A 35 21.66 -9.81 -29.12
C ASP A 35 21.51 -8.56 -28.22
N GLY A 36 21.65 -8.71 -26.89
CA GLY A 36 21.69 -7.65 -25.89
C GLY A 36 20.46 -6.75 -25.77
N VAL A 37 19.46 -6.88 -26.64
CA VAL A 37 18.32 -5.97 -26.76
C VAL A 37 17.02 -6.76 -26.94
N VAL A 38 16.01 -6.40 -26.15
CA VAL A 38 14.64 -6.96 -26.24
C VAL A 38 13.68 -5.83 -26.53
N ALA A 39 12.75 -6.03 -27.48
CA ALA A 39 11.67 -5.07 -27.70
C ALA A 39 10.81 -4.93 -26.44
N GLY A 40 10.47 -3.70 -26.05
CA GLY A 40 9.83 -3.43 -24.76
C GLY A 40 8.45 -4.08 -24.58
N ASP A 41 7.78 -4.40 -25.68
CA ASP A 41 6.48 -5.08 -25.74
C ASP A 41 6.60 -6.63 -25.77
N SER A 42 7.81 -7.17 -25.95
CA SER A 42 8.07 -8.62 -25.90
C SER A 42 8.25 -9.16 -24.47
N ALA A 43 8.36 -8.28 -23.46
CA ALA A 43 8.55 -8.67 -22.06
C ALA A 43 7.72 -7.78 -21.12
N LEU A 44 6.68 -8.37 -20.53
CA LEU A 44 5.68 -7.67 -19.70
C LEU A 44 5.61 -8.25 -18.28
N SER A 45 5.17 -7.46 -17.30
CA SER A 45 4.77 -8.00 -15.99
C SER A 45 3.33 -8.48 -16.05
N PHE A 46 2.96 -9.45 -15.21
CA PHE A 46 1.61 -10.03 -15.19
C PHE A 46 0.53 -8.97 -14.97
N ASP A 47 0.75 -8.02 -14.07
CA ASP A 47 -0.19 -6.91 -13.85
C ASP A 47 -0.40 -6.05 -15.11
N THR A 48 0.68 -5.75 -15.83
CA THR A 48 0.62 -4.98 -17.08
C THR A 48 -0.10 -5.75 -18.18
N PHE A 49 0.20 -7.05 -18.30
CA PHE A 49 -0.45 -7.94 -19.25
C PHE A 49 -1.95 -8.06 -18.94
N ARG A 50 -2.30 -8.41 -17.69
CA ARG A 50 -3.68 -8.57 -17.21
C ARG A 50 -4.51 -7.31 -17.40
N ALA A 51 -3.92 -6.13 -17.21
CA ALA A 51 -4.61 -4.85 -17.39
C ALA A 51 -5.21 -4.68 -18.80
N SER A 52 -4.65 -5.34 -19.81
CA SER A 52 -5.14 -5.28 -21.19
C SER A 52 -6.50 -5.97 -21.38
N PHE A 53 -6.89 -6.87 -20.48
CA PHE A 53 -8.14 -7.62 -20.55
C PHE A 53 -9.20 -7.10 -19.57
N LEU A 54 -8.86 -6.11 -18.76
CA LEU A 54 -9.80 -5.53 -17.81
C LEU A 54 -10.89 -4.74 -18.56
N PRO A 55 -12.13 -4.80 -18.07
CA PRO A 55 -13.25 -4.11 -18.69
C PRO A 55 -13.01 -2.61 -18.69
N THR A 56 -13.17 -1.99 -19.86
CA THR A 56 -13.14 -0.55 -20.04
C THR A 56 -14.51 -0.08 -20.52
N ARG A 57 -15.01 1.00 -19.92
CA ARG A 57 -16.26 1.64 -20.33
C ARG A 57 -15.95 3.09 -20.72
N PRO A 58 -16.09 3.49 -22.00
CA PRO A 58 -15.69 4.81 -22.48
C PRO A 58 -16.31 5.97 -21.68
N ASP A 59 -17.56 5.79 -21.25
CA ASP A 59 -18.37 6.84 -20.61
C ASP A 59 -18.46 6.69 -19.09
N ARG A 60 -17.68 5.79 -18.48
CA ARG A 60 -17.75 5.53 -17.03
C ARG A 60 -16.39 5.37 -16.39
N ILE A 61 -16.30 5.77 -15.13
CA ILE A 61 -15.06 5.72 -14.36
C ILE A 61 -15.06 4.44 -13.49
N PRO A 62 -13.97 3.66 -13.46
CA PRO A 62 -13.87 2.48 -12.60
C PRO A 62 -13.82 2.89 -11.13
N THR A 63 -14.49 2.12 -10.27
CA THR A 63 -14.46 2.35 -8.83
C THR A 63 -13.11 2.03 -8.19
N THR A 64 -12.74 2.81 -7.19
CA THR A 64 -11.56 2.62 -6.34
C THR A 64 -11.98 2.23 -4.91
N PRO A 65 -11.05 1.75 -4.06
CA PRO A 65 -11.35 1.51 -2.64
C PRO A 65 -11.95 2.72 -1.92
N LEU A 66 -11.50 3.94 -2.26
CA LEU A 66 -12.04 5.17 -1.69
C LEU A 66 -13.51 5.39 -2.08
N ILE A 67 -13.85 5.20 -3.36
CA ILE A 67 -15.23 5.32 -3.86
C ILE A 67 -16.16 4.32 -3.15
N ARG A 68 -15.69 3.08 -2.98
CA ARG A 68 -16.43 2.04 -2.23
C ARG A 68 -16.65 2.40 -0.77
N PHE A 69 -15.64 3.03 -0.15
CA PHE A 69 -15.74 3.52 1.22
C PHE A 69 -16.74 4.68 1.35
N ILE A 70 -16.73 5.62 0.40
CA ILE A 70 -17.71 6.72 0.34
C ILE A 70 -19.13 6.16 0.23
N PHE A 71 -19.36 5.21 -0.68
CA PHE A 71 -20.66 4.53 -0.78
C PHE A 71 -21.05 3.87 0.55
N ALA A 72 -20.15 3.10 1.16
CA ALA A 72 -20.44 2.41 2.42
C ALA A 72 -20.80 3.40 3.53
N TYR A 73 -20.15 4.56 3.56
CA TYR A 73 -20.46 5.64 4.47
C TYR A 73 -21.85 6.24 4.22
N GLU A 74 -22.15 6.66 2.99
CA GLU A 74 -23.48 7.18 2.62
C GLU A 74 -24.59 6.17 2.94
N PHE A 75 -24.38 4.89 2.58
CA PHE A 75 -25.35 3.84 2.81
C PHE A 75 -25.70 3.66 4.30
N ILE A 76 -24.71 3.75 5.19
CA ILE A 76 -24.94 3.63 6.64
C ILE A 76 -25.60 4.88 7.21
N GLU A 77 -25.15 6.07 6.81
CA GLU A 77 -25.70 7.35 7.29
C GLU A 77 -27.15 7.57 6.86
N ASP A 78 -27.53 7.08 5.66
CA ASP A 78 -28.92 7.09 5.18
C ASP A 78 -29.86 6.17 5.98
N GLY A 79 -29.34 5.44 6.98
CA GLY A 79 -30.14 4.63 7.89
C GLY A 79 -30.56 3.28 7.31
N ASN A 80 -29.88 2.80 6.27
CA ASN A 80 -30.19 1.51 5.66
C ASN A 80 -30.01 0.33 6.65
N PRO A 81 -30.79 -0.75 6.51
CA PRO A 81 -30.75 -1.87 7.44
C PRO A 81 -29.45 -2.67 7.29
N ILE A 82 -28.56 -2.56 8.29
CA ILE A 82 -27.27 -3.28 8.36
C ILE A 82 -27.14 -4.17 9.61
N SER A 83 -28.26 -4.55 10.23
CA SER A 83 -28.27 -5.27 11.52
C SER A 83 -27.60 -6.65 11.53
N SER A 84 -27.34 -7.28 10.37
CA SER A 84 -26.56 -8.53 10.32
C SER A 84 -25.04 -8.30 10.32
N PHE A 85 -24.57 -7.07 10.13
CA PHE A 85 -23.14 -6.75 10.03
C PHE A 85 -22.51 -6.30 11.36
N TYR A 86 -23.33 -5.99 12.36
CA TYR A 86 -22.87 -5.59 13.69
C TYR A 86 -23.77 -6.14 14.77
N ASN A 87 -23.27 -6.19 16.00
CA ASN A 87 -24.09 -6.56 17.14
C ASN A 87 -24.99 -5.37 17.54
N PRO A 88 -26.34 -5.48 17.46
CA PRO A 88 -27.24 -4.39 17.79
C PRO A 88 -27.13 -3.87 19.23
N LYS A 89 -26.54 -4.67 20.14
CA LYS A 89 -26.28 -4.29 21.53
C LYS A 89 -25.14 -3.27 21.69
N PHE A 90 -24.32 -3.05 20.66
CA PHE A 90 -23.19 -2.12 20.64
C PHE A 90 -23.27 -1.20 19.41
N PRO A 91 -24.10 -0.13 19.46
CA PRO A 91 -24.31 0.78 18.33
C PRO A 91 -23.04 1.49 17.84
N GLU A 92 -22.06 1.70 18.73
CA GLU A 92 -20.75 2.28 18.42
C GLU A 92 -19.94 1.43 17.41
N SER A 93 -20.22 0.13 17.30
CA SER A 93 -19.57 -0.75 16.33
C SER A 93 -20.02 -0.50 14.88
N LYS A 94 -21.05 0.33 14.65
CA LYS A 94 -21.52 0.65 13.28
C LYS A 94 -20.43 1.21 12.38
N GLN A 95 -19.52 2.04 12.91
CA GLN A 95 -18.42 2.60 12.11
C GLN A 95 -17.38 1.54 11.68
N GLN A 96 -17.23 0.46 12.46
CA GLN A 96 -16.32 -0.65 12.12
C GLN A 96 -16.82 -1.47 10.93
N VAL A 97 -18.11 -1.38 10.62
CA VAL A 97 -18.76 -2.06 9.49
C VAL A 97 -18.40 -1.42 8.15
N LEU A 98 -17.98 -0.15 8.12
CA LEU A 98 -17.66 0.58 6.88
C LEU A 98 -16.63 -0.17 6.02
N GLY A 99 -15.52 -0.60 6.65
CA GLY A 99 -14.47 -1.35 5.96
C GLY A 99 -14.95 -2.72 5.47
N VAL A 100 -15.82 -3.37 6.25
CA VAL A 100 -16.41 -4.67 5.88
C VAL A 100 -17.32 -4.51 4.65
N ILE A 101 -18.22 -3.53 4.66
CA ILE A 101 -19.10 -3.27 3.52
C ILE A 101 -18.28 -2.89 2.30
N ALA A 102 -17.38 -1.91 2.41
CA ALA A 102 -16.58 -1.44 1.28
C ALA A 102 -15.73 -2.56 0.64
N SER A 103 -15.18 -3.47 1.45
CA SER A 103 -14.34 -4.58 0.96
C SER A 103 -15.14 -5.70 0.30
N MET A 104 -16.41 -5.92 0.69
CA MET A 104 -17.24 -6.99 0.09
C MET A 104 -17.91 -6.59 -1.23
N LEU A 105 -18.11 -5.30 -1.51
CA LEU A 105 -18.83 -4.82 -2.71
C LEU A 105 -18.35 -5.46 -4.03
N PRO A 106 -17.03 -5.58 -4.30
CA PRO A 106 -16.56 -6.07 -5.60
C PRO A 106 -16.94 -7.53 -5.86
N SER A 107 -17.07 -8.35 -4.81
CA SER A 107 -17.40 -9.78 -4.92
C SER A 107 -18.89 -10.05 -4.73
N LEU A 108 -19.68 -9.02 -4.44
CA LEU A 108 -21.05 -9.18 -3.99
C LEU A 108 -21.97 -9.73 -5.09
N GLY A 109 -21.69 -9.39 -6.34
CA GLY A 109 -22.38 -9.95 -7.50
C GLY A 109 -22.25 -11.48 -7.56
N GLU A 110 -21.02 -12.00 -7.46
CA GLU A 110 -20.72 -13.44 -7.48
C GLU A 110 -21.39 -14.17 -6.31
N VAL A 111 -21.26 -13.62 -5.09
CA VAL A 111 -21.82 -14.21 -3.87
C VAL A 111 -23.33 -14.39 -3.99
N LEU A 112 -24.03 -13.38 -4.52
CA LEU A 112 -25.49 -13.42 -4.67
C LEU A 112 -25.97 -14.44 -5.71
N THR A 113 -25.12 -14.81 -6.67
CA THR A 113 -25.41 -15.82 -7.70
C THR A 113 -24.88 -17.22 -7.37
N SER A 114 -24.00 -17.35 -6.38
CA SER A 114 -23.34 -18.61 -6.02
C SER A 114 -24.25 -19.58 -5.24
N GLU A 115 -23.85 -20.86 -5.23
CA GLU A 115 -24.49 -21.91 -4.43
C GLU A 115 -24.39 -21.65 -2.90
N VAL A 116 -23.46 -20.78 -2.48
CA VAL A 116 -23.28 -20.36 -1.08
C VAL A 116 -24.55 -19.70 -0.53
N LYS A 117 -25.40 -19.15 -1.40
CA LYS A 117 -26.74 -18.64 -1.05
C LYS A 117 -27.56 -19.62 -0.21
N ALA A 118 -27.48 -20.93 -0.48
CA ALA A 118 -28.26 -21.94 0.23
C ALA A 118 -27.86 -22.10 1.71
N HIS A 119 -26.66 -21.65 2.07
CA HIS A 119 -26.09 -21.81 3.40
C HIS A 119 -26.11 -20.51 4.22
N MET A 120 -26.64 -19.42 3.66
CA MET A 120 -26.62 -18.09 4.27
C MET A 120 -27.91 -17.82 5.07
N PRO A 121 -27.84 -17.19 6.26
CA PRO A 121 -29.02 -16.74 6.97
C PRO A 121 -29.87 -15.79 6.09
N GLY A 122 -31.18 -16.03 6.00
CA GLY A 122 -32.06 -15.27 5.09
C GLY A 122 -32.05 -13.75 5.34
N ALA A 123 -31.92 -13.33 6.60
CA ALA A 123 -31.82 -11.90 6.95
C ALA A 123 -30.53 -11.24 6.41
N LEU A 124 -29.40 -11.96 6.46
CA LEU A 124 -28.13 -11.49 5.91
C LEU A 124 -28.20 -11.44 4.38
N PHE A 125 -28.76 -12.47 3.75
CA PHE A 125 -28.92 -12.51 2.30
C PHE A 125 -29.76 -11.34 1.78
N LEU A 126 -30.90 -11.06 2.42
CA LEU A 126 -31.75 -9.92 2.04
C LEU A 126 -31.01 -8.58 2.20
N GLN A 127 -30.24 -8.41 3.27
CA GLN A 127 -29.44 -7.20 3.46
C GLN A 127 -28.32 -7.06 2.43
N LEU A 128 -27.64 -8.15 2.05
CA LEU A 128 -26.66 -8.12 0.96
C LEU A 128 -27.32 -7.74 -0.37
N GLN A 129 -28.53 -8.24 -0.66
CA GLN A 129 -29.27 -7.81 -1.85
C GLN A 129 -29.58 -6.31 -1.82
N THR A 130 -29.99 -5.77 -0.67
CA THR A 130 -30.23 -4.33 -0.49
C THR A 130 -28.95 -3.52 -0.72
N VAL A 131 -27.83 -3.94 -0.12
CA VAL A 131 -26.52 -3.30 -0.31
C VAL A 131 -26.12 -3.34 -1.80
N HIS A 132 -26.29 -4.47 -2.47
CA HIS A 132 -25.98 -4.63 -3.89
C HIS A 132 -26.79 -3.68 -4.77
N ALA A 133 -28.10 -3.62 -4.54
CA ALA A 133 -29.01 -2.80 -5.31
C ALA A 133 -28.68 -1.31 -5.14
N ALA A 134 -28.50 -0.87 -3.89
CA ALA A 134 -28.10 0.50 -3.57
C ALA A 134 -26.72 0.85 -4.16
N TYR A 135 -25.76 -0.08 -4.13
CA TYR A 135 -24.45 0.14 -4.74
C TYR A 135 -24.56 0.31 -6.24
N ARG A 136 -25.35 -0.52 -6.94
CA ARG A 136 -25.56 -0.38 -8.38
C ARG A 136 -26.21 0.95 -8.74
N GLU A 137 -27.21 1.40 -7.97
CA GLU A 137 -27.82 2.71 -8.15
C GLU A 137 -26.81 3.85 -7.92
N PHE A 138 -25.99 3.75 -6.87
CA PHE A 138 -24.90 4.69 -6.61
C PHE A 138 -23.91 4.74 -7.79
N LEU A 139 -23.56 3.60 -8.37
CA LEU A 139 -22.67 3.54 -9.52
C LEU A 139 -23.30 4.23 -10.74
N ASP A 140 -24.55 3.90 -11.06
CA ASP A 140 -25.27 4.47 -12.20
C ASP A 140 -25.45 5.99 -12.07
N ARG A 141 -25.85 6.46 -10.88
CA ARG A 141 -26.06 7.90 -10.60
C ARG A 141 -24.79 8.73 -10.78
N ASN A 142 -23.62 8.16 -10.50
CA ASN A 142 -22.35 8.87 -10.49
C ASN A 142 -21.49 8.60 -11.76
N GLY A 143 -22.02 7.89 -12.77
CA GLY A 143 -21.24 7.55 -13.96
C GLY A 143 -20.07 6.60 -13.67
N LEU A 144 -20.22 5.72 -12.68
CA LEU A 144 -19.21 4.78 -12.24
C LEU A 144 -19.54 3.35 -12.69
N PHE A 145 -18.54 2.46 -12.64
CA PHE A 145 -18.74 1.02 -12.74
C PHE A 145 -17.77 0.26 -11.84
N GLU A 146 -18.18 -0.94 -11.41
CA GLU A 146 -17.35 -1.86 -10.64
C GLU A 146 -16.62 -2.82 -11.60
N PRO A 147 -15.28 -2.75 -11.74
CA PRO A 147 -14.55 -3.57 -12.69
C PRO A 147 -14.73 -5.08 -12.49
N ARG A 148 -14.98 -5.54 -11.26
CA ARG A 148 -15.19 -6.96 -10.97
C ARG A 148 -16.56 -7.50 -11.41
N TYR A 149 -17.50 -6.64 -11.80
CA TYR A 149 -18.83 -7.09 -12.26
C TYR A 149 -18.88 -7.43 -13.74
N ASP A 150 -17.92 -6.91 -14.51
CA ASP A 150 -17.82 -7.18 -15.93
C ASP A 150 -16.79 -8.29 -16.16
N PRO A 151 -17.06 -9.26 -17.05
CA PRO A 151 -16.09 -10.31 -17.37
C PRO A 151 -14.87 -9.70 -18.08
N VAL A 152 -13.71 -10.34 -17.88
CA VAL A 152 -12.54 -10.06 -18.73
C VAL A 152 -12.83 -10.48 -20.17
N ALA A 153 -12.25 -9.76 -21.13
CA ALA A 153 -12.44 -10.05 -22.54
C ALA A 153 -11.17 -9.75 -23.34
N VAL A 154 -10.99 -10.48 -24.44
CA VAL A 154 -9.94 -10.18 -25.41
C VAL A 154 -10.32 -8.91 -26.18
N PRO A 155 -9.49 -7.84 -26.16
CA PRO A 155 -9.75 -6.63 -26.92
C PRO A 155 -9.90 -6.92 -28.42
N SER A 156 -10.77 -6.19 -29.12
CA SER A 156 -11.04 -6.41 -30.55
C SER A 156 -9.82 -6.21 -31.47
N GLY A 157 -8.80 -5.47 -31.01
CA GLY A 157 -7.54 -5.25 -31.71
C GLY A 157 -6.37 -6.10 -31.18
N TRP A 158 -6.65 -7.12 -30.36
CA TRP A 158 -5.60 -7.98 -29.83
C TRP A 158 -5.01 -8.85 -30.95
N ASP A 159 -3.68 -8.87 -31.05
CA ASP A 159 -2.96 -9.71 -31.99
C ASP A 159 -2.93 -11.16 -31.48
N THR A 160 -3.83 -11.99 -31.99
CA THR A 160 -3.91 -13.42 -31.65
C THR A 160 -2.89 -14.29 -32.38
N ASP A 161 -2.21 -13.74 -33.41
CA ASP A 161 -1.16 -14.47 -34.12
C ASP A 161 0.15 -14.49 -33.31
N ARG A 162 0.29 -13.54 -32.37
CA ARG A 162 1.43 -13.47 -31.46
C ARG A 162 1.21 -14.34 -30.22
N GLU A 163 2.05 -15.36 -30.09
CA GLU A 163 2.05 -16.22 -28.90
C GLU A 163 2.50 -15.45 -27.65
N VAL A 164 1.78 -15.66 -26.54
CA VAL A 164 2.07 -15.12 -25.22
C VAL A 164 2.37 -16.27 -24.25
N ARG A 165 3.42 -16.14 -23.45
CA ARG A 165 3.83 -17.12 -22.44
C ARG A 165 3.90 -16.48 -21.07
N ILE A 166 3.05 -16.94 -20.15
CA ILE A 166 3.16 -16.58 -18.73
C ILE A 166 4.19 -17.52 -18.09
N LEU A 167 5.36 -16.98 -17.79
CA LEU A 167 6.47 -17.69 -17.16
C LEU A 167 6.27 -17.77 -15.66
N TYR A 168 6.67 -18.90 -15.06
CA TYR A 168 6.50 -19.19 -13.64
C TYR A 168 5.03 -19.06 -13.21
N SER A 169 4.12 -19.60 -14.03
CA SER A 169 2.67 -19.43 -13.88
C SER A 169 2.12 -19.94 -12.55
N ASP A 170 2.81 -20.89 -11.91
CA ASP A 170 2.50 -21.42 -10.59
C ASP A 170 2.79 -20.44 -9.43
N LEU A 171 3.59 -19.39 -9.67
CA LEU A 171 3.78 -18.29 -8.72
C LEU A 171 2.68 -17.23 -8.79
N VAL A 172 1.79 -17.30 -9.78
CA VAL A 172 0.69 -16.36 -10.00
C VAL A 172 -0.62 -17.14 -10.12
N PRO A 173 -1.32 -17.41 -9.00
CA PRO A 173 -2.59 -18.12 -9.02
C PRO A 173 -3.63 -17.52 -9.98
N GLU A 174 -3.64 -16.20 -10.11
CA GLU A 174 -4.53 -15.45 -11.01
C GLU A 174 -4.27 -15.73 -12.50
N ALA A 175 -3.11 -16.27 -12.88
CA ALA A 175 -2.80 -16.58 -14.27
C ALA A 175 -3.67 -17.73 -14.81
N ALA A 176 -3.88 -18.76 -14.01
CA ALA A 176 -4.76 -19.87 -14.37
C ALA A 176 -6.22 -19.40 -14.48
N VAL A 177 -6.67 -18.59 -13.53
CA VAL A 177 -8.01 -17.98 -13.53
C VAL A 177 -8.22 -17.14 -14.78
N LEU A 178 -7.29 -16.23 -15.10
CA LEU A 178 -7.37 -15.39 -16.29
C LEU A 178 -7.41 -16.21 -17.58
N HIS A 179 -6.59 -17.26 -17.68
CA HIS A 179 -6.59 -18.15 -18.85
C HIS A 179 -7.95 -18.84 -19.02
N GLU A 180 -8.56 -19.32 -17.94
CA GLU A 180 -9.90 -19.91 -17.96
C GLU A 180 -10.99 -18.89 -18.32
N GLU A 181 -10.96 -17.70 -17.72
CA GLU A 181 -11.93 -16.63 -17.99
C GLU A 181 -11.88 -16.13 -19.44
N LEU A 182 -10.70 -16.17 -20.07
CA LEU A 182 -10.52 -15.86 -21.50
C LEU A 182 -10.91 -17.03 -22.42
N GLY A 183 -11.40 -18.15 -21.88
CA GLY A 183 -11.85 -19.31 -22.64
C GLY A 183 -10.74 -20.28 -23.06
N GLY A 184 -9.57 -20.22 -22.43
CA GLY A 184 -8.41 -21.07 -22.71
C GLY A 184 -7.83 -20.90 -24.11
N PRO A 185 -7.44 -19.68 -24.51
CA PRO A 185 -6.98 -19.41 -25.87
C PRO A 185 -5.62 -20.08 -26.17
N GLU A 186 -5.48 -20.67 -27.36
CA GLU A 186 -4.23 -21.35 -27.78
C GLU A 186 -3.00 -20.43 -27.85
N TRP A 187 -3.21 -19.13 -28.08
CA TRP A 187 -2.14 -18.12 -28.10
C TRP A 187 -1.58 -17.81 -26.72
N LEU A 188 -2.25 -18.19 -25.62
CA LEU A 188 -1.80 -17.95 -24.24
C LEU A 188 -1.34 -19.25 -23.58
N LYS A 189 -0.04 -19.36 -23.29
CA LYS A 189 0.53 -20.55 -22.65
C LYS A 189 0.96 -20.27 -21.22
N LEU A 190 0.60 -21.16 -20.31
CA LEU A 190 1.06 -21.17 -18.92
C LEU A 190 2.32 -22.05 -18.82
N ILE A 191 3.45 -21.43 -18.48
CA ILE A 191 4.73 -22.12 -18.33
C ILE A 191 5.05 -22.18 -16.82
N PRO A 192 4.99 -23.37 -16.18
CA PRO A 192 5.25 -23.50 -14.76
C PRO A 192 6.73 -23.29 -14.45
N THR A 193 7.04 -23.01 -13.17
CA THR A 193 8.41 -22.93 -12.68
C THR A 193 9.15 -24.24 -12.97
N PRO A 194 10.36 -24.18 -13.55
CA PRO A 194 11.18 -25.36 -13.76
C PRO A 194 11.37 -26.11 -12.44
N ARG A 195 11.17 -27.43 -12.47
CA ARG A 195 11.43 -28.26 -11.30
C ARG A 195 12.93 -28.26 -11.02
N THR A 196 13.30 -27.78 -9.84
CA THR A 196 14.66 -27.89 -9.30
C THR A 196 14.68 -28.98 -8.25
N ASP A 197 15.88 -29.46 -7.90
CA ASP A 197 16.03 -30.29 -6.71
C ASP A 197 15.52 -29.53 -5.47
N ALA A 198 14.97 -30.28 -4.53
CA ALA A 198 14.44 -29.71 -3.30
C ALA A 198 15.56 -28.96 -2.57
N PRO A 199 15.35 -27.68 -2.18
CA PRO A 199 16.37 -26.92 -1.49
C PRO A 199 16.68 -27.55 -0.13
N THR A 200 17.92 -27.39 0.32
CA THR A 200 18.30 -27.75 1.69
C THR A 200 17.69 -26.76 2.67
N ILE A 201 17.01 -27.26 3.70
CA ILE A 201 16.48 -26.44 4.79
C ILE A 201 17.50 -26.47 5.94
N ASP A 202 18.10 -25.33 6.22
CA ASP A 202 18.98 -25.14 7.37
C ASP A 202 18.15 -24.63 8.56
N VAL A 203 18.35 -25.20 9.76
CA VAL A 203 17.66 -24.78 11.00
C VAL A 203 18.67 -24.19 11.97
N TYR A 204 18.40 -22.97 12.45
CA TYR A 204 19.26 -22.23 13.36
C TYR A 204 18.59 -22.01 14.72
N ALA A 205 19.39 -21.82 15.76
CA ALA A 205 18.87 -21.60 17.12
C ALA A 205 18.23 -20.21 17.30
N ASN A 206 18.62 -19.22 16.49
CA ASN A 206 18.06 -17.87 16.48
C ASN A 206 18.36 -17.15 15.15
N HIS A 207 17.62 -16.05 14.91
CA HIS A 207 17.73 -15.25 13.68
C HIS A 207 19.14 -14.67 13.46
N LEU A 208 19.88 -14.32 14.52
CA LEU A 208 21.23 -13.77 14.38
C LEU A 208 22.22 -14.81 13.83
N GLN A 209 22.11 -16.07 14.28
CA GLN A 209 22.91 -17.18 13.76
C GLN A 209 22.55 -17.49 12.31
N GLU A 210 21.27 -17.44 11.96
CA GLU A 210 20.80 -17.58 10.59
C GLU A 210 21.38 -16.50 9.68
N ILE A 211 21.20 -15.22 10.04
CA ILE A 211 21.73 -14.06 9.29
C ILE A 211 23.23 -14.20 9.07
N ARG A 212 24.01 -14.44 10.13
CA ARG A 212 25.48 -14.58 10.04
C ARG A 212 25.91 -15.75 9.16
N SER A 213 25.21 -16.89 9.25
CA SER A 213 25.53 -18.07 8.46
C SER A 213 25.21 -17.85 6.98
N THR A 214 24.06 -17.22 6.70
CA THR A 214 23.64 -16.84 5.34
C THR A 214 24.60 -15.82 4.73
N LEU A 215 24.96 -14.75 5.44
CA LEU A 215 25.92 -13.75 4.96
C LEU A 215 27.30 -14.35 4.69
N ARG A 216 27.76 -15.30 5.53
CA ARG A 216 29.01 -16.02 5.27
C ARG A 216 28.93 -16.82 3.96
N ARG A 217 27.84 -17.55 3.73
CA ARG A 217 27.62 -18.31 2.49
C ARG A 217 27.57 -17.38 1.27
N ILE A 218 26.92 -16.22 1.40
CA ILE A 218 26.89 -15.19 0.34
C ILE A 218 28.29 -14.68 0.03
N ARG A 219 29.10 -14.39 1.06
CA ARG A 219 30.49 -13.98 0.85
C ARG A 219 31.28 -15.04 0.09
N ASP A 220 31.14 -16.31 0.46
CA ASP A 220 31.81 -17.42 -0.22
C ASP A 220 31.36 -17.52 -1.70
N LEU A 221 30.08 -17.24 -2.01
CA LEU A 221 29.58 -17.17 -3.40
C LEU A 221 30.17 -15.98 -4.16
N LEU A 222 30.26 -14.80 -3.52
CA LEU A 222 30.87 -13.61 -4.12
C LEU A 222 32.37 -13.83 -4.40
N GLU A 223 33.09 -14.51 -3.51
CA GLU A 223 34.49 -14.90 -3.71
C GLU A 223 34.66 -15.89 -4.87
N GLN A 224 33.66 -16.74 -5.13
CA GLN A 224 33.61 -17.63 -6.29
C GLN A 224 33.22 -16.92 -7.59
N GLY A 225 32.95 -15.61 -7.55
CA GLY A 225 32.59 -14.80 -8.71
C GLY A 225 31.11 -14.84 -9.09
N VAL A 226 30.24 -15.35 -8.21
CA VAL A 226 28.78 -15.27 -8.42
C VAL A 226 28.38 -13.79 -8.42
N ALA A 227 27.64 -13.37 -9.44
CA ALA A 227 27.27 -11.98 -9.58
C ALA A 227 26.23 -11.60 -8.50
N THR A 228 26.33 -10.38 -7.97
CA THR A 228 25.45 -9.91 -6.87
C THR A 228 23.97 -9.96 -7.22
N HIS A 229 23.61 -9.77 -8.49
CA HIS A 229 22.23 -9.81 -8.97
C HIS A 229 21.62 -11.22 -9.03
N GLU A 230 22.45 -12.27 -8.92
CA GLU A 230 22.00 -13.66 -8.85
C GLU A 230 21.67 -14.09 -7.40
N ILE A 231 21.98 -13.24 -6.41
CA ILE A 231 21.78 -13.52 -4.99
C ILE A 231 20.60 -12.68 -4.48
N MET A 232 19.53 -13.34 -4.05
CA MET A 232 18.37 -12.70 -3.44
C MET A 232 18.18 -13.19 -2.00
N ILE A 233 17.95 -12.26 -1.07
CA ILE A 233 17.58 -12.55 0.32
C ILE A 233 16.11 -12.19 0.49
N CYS A 234 15.29 -13.17 0.88
CA CYS A 234 13.88 -12.96 1.22
C CYS A 234 13.70 -13.02 2.74
N LEU A 235 13.01 -12.03 3.31
CA LEU A 235 12.68 -11.96 4.74
C LEU A 235 11.17 -12.15 4.93
N ALA A 236 10.78 -13.03 5.85
CA ALA A 236 9.37 -13.26 6.17
C ALA A 236 8.75 -12.13 7.03
N ASN A 237 9.58 -11.44 7.83
CA ASN A 237 9.20 -10.26 8.61
C ASN A 237 10.24 -9.16 8.37
N GLY A 238 9.91 -8.23 7.47
CA GLY A 238 10.87 -7.27 6.92
C GLY A 238 11.50 -6.37 7.97
N ASP A 239 10.70 -5.71 8.81
CA ASP A 239 11.17 -4.50 9.48
C ASP A 239 12.16 -4.77 10.64
N GLU A 240 11.91 -5.77 11.48
CA GLU A 240 12.81 -6.09 12.61
C GLU A 240 14.09 -6.80 12.15
N LEU A 241 13.96 -7.72 11.18
CA LEU A 241 15.10 -8.50 10.69
C LEU A 241 15.99 -7.70 9.75
N LEU A 242 15.42 -6.75 9.01
CA LEU A 242 16.16 -5.94 8.05
C LEU A 242 17.25 -5.10 8.74
N ALA A 243 16.94 -4.44 9.85
CA ALA A 243 17.94 -3.65 10.58
C ALA A 243 19.12 -4.52 11.04
N THR A 244 18.84 -5.71 11.58
CA THR A 244 19.89 -6.65 12.01
C THR A 244 20.69 -7.19 10.81
N LEU A 245 20.04 -7.44 9.68
CA LEU A 245 20.66 -7.90 8.45
C LEU A 245 21.59 -6.83 7.85
N GLU A 246 21.18 -5.56 7.84
CA GLU A 246 21.97 -4.43 7.37
C GLU A 246 23.24 -4.25 8.21
N ASP A 247 23.11 -4.27 9.54
CA ASP A 247 24.24 -4.17 10.46
C ASP A 247 25.25 -5.30 10.24
N GLU A 248 24.78 -6.55 10.19
CA GLU A 248 25.66 -7.69 9.97
C GLU A 248 26.28 -7.66 8.57
N ALA A 249 25.53 -7.35 7.52
CA ALA A 249 26.08 -7.28 6.16
C ALA A 249 27.17 -6.22 6.02
N PHE A 250 27.05 -5.09 6.72
CA PHE A 250 28.11 -4.09 6.82
C PHE A 250 29.39 -4.69 7.41
N PHE A 251 29.31 -5.47 8.48
CA PHE A 251 30.47 -6.15 9.07
C PHE A 251 31.09 -7.20 8.14
N TYR A 252 30.28 -7.87 7.31
CA TYR A 252 30.76 -8.84 6.31
C TYR A 252 31.23 -8.19 5.00
N GLY A 253 31.10 -6.86 4.86
CA GLY A 253 31.48 -6.13 3.66
C GLY A 253 30.59 -6.43 2.44
N ILE A 254 29.34 -6.84 2.67
CA ILE A 254 28.39 -7.22 1.62
C ILE A 254 27.47 -6.03 1.32
N PRO A 255 27.47 -5.50 0.08
CA PRO A 255 26.57 -4.41 -0.30
C PRO A 255 25.14 -4.93 -0.46
N LEU A 256 24.23 -4.52 0.44
CA LEU A 256 22.81 -4.83 0.33
C LEU A 256 22.06 -3.70 -0.38
N SER A 257 21.12 -4.09 -1.24
CA SER A 257 20.15 -3.18 -1.86
C SER A 257 18.74 -3.64 -1.49
N VAL A 258 18.11 -2.93 -0.56
CA VAL A 258 16.74 -3.26 -0.12
C VAL A 258 15.73 -2.92 -1.23
N ARG A 259 14.92 -3.91 -1.61
CA ARG A 259 13.87 -3.79 -2.64
C ARG A 259 12.48 -3.93 -2.01
N GLN A 260 12.20 -3.12 -0.99
CA GLN A 260 10.89 -3.05 -0.33
C GLN A 260 10.25 -1.69 -0.62
N GLY A 261 8.95 -1.69 -0.97
CA GLY A 261 8.16 -0.46 -0.99
C GLY A 261 7.98 0.02 0.44
N ARG A 262 8.48 1.23 0.76
CA ARG A 262 8.16 1.87 2.04
C ARG A 262 6.73 2.39 2.02
N SER A 263 6.05 2.40 3.16
CA SER A 263 4.72 3.00 3.23
C SER A 263 4.81 4.47 2.80
N PRO A 264 3.83 5.01 2.03
CA PRO A 264 3.72 6.45 1.79
C PRO A 264 3.79 7.30 3.08
N LEU A 265 3.38 6.70 4.22
CA LEU A 265 3.43 7.30 5.55
C LEU A 265 4.83 7.38 6.15
N GLU A 266 5.80 6.61 5.64
CA GLU A 266 7.20 6.71 6.06
C GLU A 266 7.95 7.81 5.31
N TYR A 267 7.41 8.27 4.16
CA TYR A 267 7.95 9.42 3.45
C TYR A 267 7.56 10.71 4.17
N PRO A 268 8.38 11.79 4.04
CA PRO A 268 8.16 13.06 4.73
C PRO A 268 6.72 13.60 4.73
N ALA A 269 6.06 13.55 3.57
CA ALA A 269 4.71 14.09 3.41
C ALA A 269 3.65 13.26 4.17
N GLY A 270 3.76 11.93 4.17
CA GLY A 270 2.83 11.07 4.90
C GLY A 270 3.12 11.06 6.40
N ARG A 271 4.40 11.06 6.77
CA ARG A 271 4.87 11.12 8.17
C ARG A 271 4.36 12.37 8.89
N PHE A 272 4.24 13.49 8.17
CA PHE A 272 3.64 14.71 8.72
C PHE A 272 2.23 14.47 9.27
N PHE A 273 1.35 13.82 8.50
CA PHE A 273 -0.02 13.56 8.95
C PHE A 273 -0.07 12.59 10.14
N THR A 274 0.80 11.57 10.15
CA THR A 274 0.95 10.67 11.30
C THR A 274 1.37 11.45 12.55
N LEU A 275 2.35 12.34 12.44
CA LEU A 275 2.80 13.16 13.56
C LEU A 275 1.71 14.14 14.06
N LEU A 276 0.86 14.67 13.19
CA LEU A 276 -0.28 15.50 13.60
C LEU A 276 -1.30 14.69 14.40
N ASP A 277 -1.65 13.51 13.90
CA ASP A 277 -2.61 12.61 14.58
C ASP A 277 -2.07 12.16 15.94
N GLU A 278 -0.79 11.77 16.01
CA GLU A 278 -0.10 11.45 17.27
C GLU A 278 -0.11 12.63 18.26
N VAL A 279 0.18 13.85 17.80
CA VAL A 279 0.15 15.03 18.68
C VAL A 279 -1.24 15.30 19.21
N HIS A 280 -2.29 15.15 18.39
CA HIS A 280 -3.67 15.33 18.83
C HIS A 280 -4.12 14.20 19.77
N GLY A 281 -3.81 12.94 19.44
CA GLY A 281 -4.13 11.75 20.21
C GLY A 281 -3.45 11.70 21.57
N ASP A 282 -2.14 12.02 21.63
CA ASP A 282 -1.36 12.10 22.89
C ASP A 282 -1.64 13.39 23.68
N HIS A 283 -2.71 14.14 23.36
CA HIS A 283 -3.06 15.40 24.00
C HIS A 283 -1.85 16.35 24.10
N PHE A 284 -1.24 16.66 22.97
CA PHE A 284 -0.12 17.59 22.85
C PHE A 284 0.98 17.32 23.89
N SER A 285 1.29 16.04 24.15
CA SER A 285 2.38 15.67 25.05
C SER A 285 3.69 16.30 24.60
N LEU A 286 4.60 16.55 25.53
CA LEU A 286 5.92 17.08 25.17
C LEU A 286 6.67 16.15 24.21
N ARG A 287 6.48 14.82 24.34
CA ARG A 287 7.13 13.83 23.48
C ARG A 287 6.64 13.95 22.04
N SER A 288 5.32 13.90 21.83
CA SER A 288 4.74 14.00 20.48
C SER A 288 5.00 15.36 19.86
N LEU A 289 4.91 16.45 20.63
CA LEU A 289 5.27 17.80 20.17
C LEU A 289 6.73 17.90 19.74
N LYS A 290 7.68 17.31 20.49
CA LYS A 290 9.10 17.28 20.09
C LYS A 290 9.29 16.53 18.78
N ASN A 291 8.66 15.36 18.65
CA ASN A 291 8.76 14.55 17.44
C ASN A 291 8.27 15.34 16.20
N LEU A 292 7.14 16.04 16.32
CA LEU A 292 6.61 16.87 15.23
C LEU A 292 7.48 18.11 14.97
N LEU A 293 7.78 18.90 16.01
CA LEU A 293 8.44 20.19 15.86
C LEU A 293 9.92 20.09 15.45
N LEU A 294 10.57 18.97 15.79
CA LEU A 294 11.98 18.73 15.45
C LEU A 294 12.17 17.84 14.21
N GLU A 295 11.09 17.43 13.54
CA GLU A 295 11.15 16.65 12.31
C GLU A 295 11.87 17.47 11.20
N PRO A 296 13.06 17.02 10.73
CA PRO A 296 13.87 17.79 9.77
C PRO A 296 13.18 18.05 8.44
N ALA A 297 12.25 17.18 8.05
CA ALA A 297 11.60 17.25 6.75
C ALA A 297 10.46 18.27 6.68
N ILE A 298 10.05 18.89 7.80
CA ILE A 298 9.00 19.90 7.83
C ILE A 298 9.62 21.31 7.72
N PRO A 299 9.22 22.13 6.72
CA PRO A 299 9.85 23.42 6.46
C PRO A 299 9.31 24.52 7.38
N TRP A 300 9.62 24.48 8.67
CA TRP A 300 9.09 25.47 9.63
C TRP A 300 9.60 26.91 9.39
N LYS A 301 8.72 27.93 9.37
CA LYS A 301 9.08 29.37 9.23
C LYS A 301 10.04 29.88 10.30
N GLU A 302 9.83 29.47 11.55
CA GLU A 302 10.54 30.02 12.71
C GLU A 302 11.25 28.91 13.50
N LYS A 303 12.23 28.26 12.86
CA LYS A 303 13.02 27.15 13.46
C LYS A 303 13.66 27.50 14.80
N GLU A 304 14.17 28.73 14.95
CA GLU A 304 14.76 29.20 16.21
C GLU A 304 13.72 29.40 17.31
N ARG A 305 12.50 29.84 16.98
CA ARG A 305 11.40 29.95 17.94
C ARG A 305 10.95 28.57 18.42
N ILE A 306 10.90 27.59 17.52
CA ILE A 306 10.61 26.19 17.85
C ILE A 306 11.68 25.62 18.79
N ARG A 307 12.95 25.82 18.49
CA ARG A 307 14.06 25.39 19.37
C ARG A 307 13.99 26.07 20.74
N LYS A 308 13.65 27.36 20.80
CA LYS A 308 13.44 28.10 22.06
C LYS A 308 12.27 27.51 22.86
N PHE A 309 11.15 27.20 22.21
CA PHE A 309 9.98 26.56 22.82
C PHE A 309 10.35 25.21 23.45
N VAL A 310 10.99 24.33 22.69
CA VAL A 310 11.41 23.00 23.17
C VAL A 310 12.42 23.08 24.31
N ARG A 311 13.33 24.08 24.30
CA ARG A 311 14.33 24.27 25.36
C ARG A 311 13.76 24.83 26.65
N LEU A 312 12.84 25.80 26.57
CA LEU A 312 12.19 26.38 27.75
C LEU A 312 11.33 25.35 28.47
N ASP A 313 10.68 24.47 27.71
CA ASP A 313 9.76 23.48 28.25
C ASP A 313 10.44 22.36 29.04
N LEU A 314 11.70 22.06 28.73
CA LEU A 314 12.55 21.15 29.50
C LEU A 314 12.87 21.68 30.92
N GLY A 315 12.81 23.00 31.14
CA GLY A 315 13.12 23.63 32.42
C GLY A 315 11.94 23.68 33.40
N ASP A 316 10.70 23.74 32.91
CA ASP A 316 9.50 24.08 33.70
C ASP A 316 8.56 22.88 34.03
N SER A 317 8.98 21.64 33.72
CA SER A 317 8.22 20.40 34.02
C SER A 317 6.77 20.43 33.54
N ILE A 318 6.54 20.86 32.30
CA ILE A 318 5.23 20.85 31.64
C ILE A 318 5.03 19.48 30.99
N LEU A 319 3.89 18.83 31.27
CA LEU A 319 3.67 17.41 30.91
C LEU A 319 2.74 17.21 29.70
N TYR A 320 1.72 18.06 29.50
CA TYR A 320 0.76 17.93 28.40
C TYR A 320 -0.03 19.22 28.11
N GLY A 321 -0.60 19.33 26.90
CA GLY A 321 -1.54 20.38 26.51
C GLY A 321 -2.93 19.79 26.25
N SER A 322 -4.00 20.56 26.38
CA SER A 322 -5.33 20.00 26.10
C SER A 322 -6.34 21.08 25.81
N LYS A 323 -7.27 20.80 24.91
CA LYS A 323 -8.46 21.63 24.68
C LYS A 323 -9.60 21.29 25.65
N ASP A 324 -9.61 20.06 26.17
CA ASP A 324 -10.69 19.51 26.98
C ASP A 324 -10.34 19.47 28.50
N ARG A 325 -9.10 19.82 28.84
CA ARG A 325 -8.55 19.93 30.22
C ARG A 325 -7.72 21.20 30.34
N PRO A 326 -7.40 21.68 31.56
CA PRO A 326 -6.51 22.82 31.72
C PRO A 326 -5.17 22.56 31.02
N ASP A 327 -4.86 23.40 30.04
CA ASP A 327 -3.66 23.32 29.23
C ASP A 327 -2.44 23.82 30.04
N TYR A 328 -1.46 22.93 30.29
CA TYR A 328 -0.30 23.28 31.09
C TYR A 328 0.66 24.20 30.33
N PHE A 329 0.70 24.12 28.99
CA PHE A 329 1.49 25.04 28.18
C PHE A 329 0.92 26.45 28.28
N GLU A 330 -0.40 26.61 28.15
CA GLU A 330 -0.99 27.92 28.31
C GLU A 330 -0.81 28.45 29.73
N SER A 331 -1.04 27.65 30.77
CA SER A 331 -0.96 28.14 32.15
C SER A 331 0.46 28.42 32.66
N ARG A 332 1.48 27.71 32.16
CA ARG A 332 2.85 27.79 32.70
C ARG A 332 3.88 28.48 31.80
N LEU A 333 3.61 28.65 30.50
CA LEU A 333 4.51 29.43 29.64
C LEU A 333 4.50 30.91 30.05
N ARG A 334 5.63 31.36 30.61
CA ARG A 334 5.85 32.77 31.04
C ARG A 334 5.99 33.72 29.85
N ASP A 335 6.46 33.23 28.71
CA ASP A 335 6.63 34.01 27.49
C ASP A 335 5.29 34.11 26.75
N LEU A 336 4.66 35.29 26.81
CA LEU A 336 3.37 35.58 26.19
C LEU A 336 3.39 35.40 24.67
N SER A 337 4.53 35.62 24.01
CA SER A 337 4.67 35.46 22.56
C SER A 337 4.64 33.98 22.17
N LEU A 338 5.36 33.14 22.91
CA LEU A 338 5.37 31.68 22.72
C LEU A 338 4.02 31.07 23.05
N ARG A 339 3.36 31.55 24.11
CA ARG A 339 2.02 31.08 24.49
C ARG A 339 0.99 31.33 23.37
N ARG A 340 0.97 32.52 22.78
CA ARG A 340 0.08 32.84 21.65
C ARG A 340 0.38 32.00 20.41
N SER A 341 1.67 31.83 20.10
CA SER A 341 2.10 30.98 18.99
C SER A 341 1.68 29.52 19.19
N TYR A 342 1.83 28.99 20.40
CA TYR A 342 1.42 27.62 20.75
C TYR A 342 -0.10 27.44 20.64
N SER A 343 -0.89 28.36 21.21
CA SER A 343 -2.35 28.27 21.16
C SER A 343 -2.86 28.29 19.72
N THR A 344 -2.30 29.18 18.89
CA THR A 344 -2.60 29.23 17.44
C THR A 344 -2.23 27.91 16.74
N PHE A 345 -1.06 27.35 17.04
CA PHE A 345 -0.60 26.08 16.49
C PHE A 345 -1.50 24.91 16.87
N ARG A 346 -1.84 24.80 18.17
CA ARG A 346 -2.72 23.76 18.72
C ARG A 346 -4.09 23.80 18.07
N ASP A 347 -4.67 25.00 17.94
CA ASP A 347 -6.00 25.17 17.38
C ASP A 347 -6.02 24.85 15.88
N SER A 348 -4.97 25.24 15.15
CA SER A 348 -4.81 24.93 13.72
C SER A 348 -4.64 23.43 13.48
N LEU A 349 -3.80 22.77 14.28
CA LEU A 349 -3.60 21.31 14.21
C LEU A 349 -4.89 20.57 14.53
N SER A 350 -5.59 20.98 15.59
CA SER A 350 -6.87 20.36 15.97
C SER A 350 -7.94 20.54 14.90
N ALA A 351 -7.93 21.66 14.18
CA ALA A 351 -8.85 21.91 13.07
C ALA A 351 -8.57 21.02 11.84
N ILE A 352 -7.32 20.61 11.64
CA ILE A 352 -6.96 19.62 10.61
C ILE A 352 -7.48 18.24 11.02
N VAL A 353 -7.15 17.78 12.23
CA VAL A 353 -7.49 16.42 12.69
C VAL A 353 -9.00 16.23 12.86
N ARG A 354 -9.74 17.28 13.24
CA ARG A 354 -11.20 17.23 13.43
C ARG A 354 -12.01 17.59 12.17
N ALA A 355 -11.37 17.79 11.02
CA ALA A 355 -12.07 18.11 9.79
C ALA A 355 -12.95 16.94 9.33
N THR A 356 -14.25 17.19 9.13
CA THR A 356 -15.22 16.16 8.70
C THR A 356 -15.50 16.19 7.20
N SER A 357 -14.98 17.18 6.48
CA SER A 357 -15.12 17.32 5.02
C SER A 357 -13.77 17.62 4.36
N VAL A 358 -13.65 17.24 3.08
CA VAL A 358 -12.44 17.54 2.28
C VAL A 358 -12.22 19.05 2.16
N ALA A 359 -13.29 19.83 1.98
CA ALA A 359 -13.21 21.29 1.90
C ALA A 359 -12.68 21.91 3.19
N ASP A 360 -13.13 21.42 4.35
CA ASP A 360 -12.63 21.86 5.65
C ASP A 360 -11.18 21.47 5.88
N LEU A 361 -10.82 20.24 5.52
CA LEU A 361 -9.44 19.75 5.63
C LEU A 361 -8.49 20.61 4.79
N VAL A 362 -8.83 20.85 3.52
CA VAL A 362 -8.02 21.67 2.60
C VAL A 362 -7.89 23.09 3.12
N ARG A 363 -8.96 23.68 3.63
CA ARG A 363 -8.96 25.03 4.23
C ARG A 363 -8.05 25.09 5.46
N SER A 364 -8.21 24.16 6.40
CA SER A 364 -7.41 24.10 7.63
C SER A 364 -5.94 23.85 7.33
N LEU A 365 -5.63 22.97 6.37
CA LEU A 365 -4.26 22.68 5.94
C LEU A 365 -3.61 23.88 5.24
N SER A 366 -4.36 24.58 4.38
CA SER A 366 -3.87 25.79 3.71
C SER A 366 -3.52 26.87 4.73
N PHE A 367 -4.41 27.11 5.72
CA PHE A 367 -4.13 28.03 6.82
C PHE A 367 -2.88 27.62 7.61
N PHE A 368 -2.75 26.33 7.96
CA PHE A 368 -1.59 25.82 8.69
C PHE A 368 -0.29 26.02 7.92
N ARG A 369 -0.28 25.70 6.63
CA ARG A 369 0.86 25.96 5.75
C ARG A 369 1.24 27.44 5.75
N ASP A 370 0.28 28.32 5.48
CA ASP A 370 0.54 29.74 5.33
C ASP A 370 1.02 30.36 6.66
N ALA A 371 0.56 29.84 7.81
CA ALA A 371 0.99 30.29 9.13
C ALA A 371 2.35 29.75 9.57
N PHE A 372 2.70 28.50 9.23
CA PHE A 372 3.82 27.78 9.86
C PHE A 372 4.92 27.29 8.93
N TRP A 373 4.70 27.19 7.61
CA TRP A 373 5.69 26.68 6.64
C TRP A 373 6.38 27.79 5.85
N GLU A 374 7.70 27.70 5.67
CA GLU A 374 8.46 28.57 4.77
C GLU A 374 7.82 28.51 3.38
N GLU A 375 7.56 29.67 2.78
CA GLU A 375 7.20 29.72 1.36
C GLU A 375 8.42 29.23 0.59
N SER A 376 8.23 28.16 -0.19
CA SER A 376 9.26 27.69 -1.12
C SER A 376 9.33 28.71 -2.26
N GLU A 377 10.51 29.25 -2.54
CA GLU A 377 10.78 29.89 -3.86
C GLU A 377 10.69 28.86 -4.99
#